data_AF-A0A354EC55-F1
#
_entry.id   AF-A0A354EC55-F1
#
_cell.length_a   1.000
_cell.length_b   1.000
_cell.length_c   1.000
_cell.angle_alpha   90.00
_cell.angle_beta   90.00
_cell.angle_gamma   90.00
#
_symmetry.space_group_name_H-M   'P 1'
#
loop_
_entity.id
_entity.type
_entity.pdbx_description
1 polymer ?
#
loop_
_entity_poly.entity_id
_entity_poly.type
_entity_poly.pdbx_seq_one_letter_code
_entity_poly.pdbx_strand_id
1 'polypeptide(L)'
;MNRPDPGPLRMNTAEANTLVEAQAEEAAPRVLIVDDEMPLQQAIKLALKNEGYRLYIADNGQQGLELFREHKPELIFLDLRMPVMDGYQFLEAVHITPDALYTVIAITGHGVDREIERCYSLGVEFFLKKPLSLVEICCVARRCIESKRLKAERERLIVRLQEAKDTINYLKSFLVICSSCKRVRDTDEKWYELDAYIRSHTGTQFSHSVCPDCVEKLYPNLSDKILRMLK
;
A
#
# COMPACT_ATOMS: atom_id res chain seq x y z
N MET A 1 -7.52 -33.67 -40.48
CA MET A 1 -8.28 -32.44 -40.77
C MET A 1 -7.84 -31.38 -39.77
N ASN A 2 -6.92 -30.49 -40.18
CA ASN A 2 -6.43 -29.39 -39.33
C ASN A 2 -7.45 -28.26 -39.31
N ARG A 3 -7.84 -27.80 -38.11
CA ARG A 3 -8.43 -26.45 -37.96
C ARG A 3 -7.30 -25.43 -38.08
N PRO A 4 -7.46 -24.35 -38.86
CA PRO A 4 -6.49 -23.26 -38.86
C PRO A 4 -6.53 -22.54 -37.51
N ASP A 5 -5.33 -22.26 -36.99
CA ASP A 5 -5.10 -21.49 -35.77
C ASP A 5 -5.51 -20.02 -36.01
N PRO A 6 -6.42 -19.42 -35.22
CA PRO A 6 -6.71 -18.00 -35.34
C PRO A 6 -5.50 -17.21 -34.83
N GLY A 7 -4.68 -16.73 -35.77
CA GLY A 7 -3.51 -15.91 -35.49
C GLY A 7 -3.84 -14.70 -34.60
N PRO A 8 -2.83 -14.17 -33.88
CA PRO A 8 -3.05 -13.15 -32.86
C PRO A 8 -3.75 -11.93 -33.47
N LEU A 9 -4.90 -11.57 -32.87
CA LEU A 9 -5.66 -10.37 -33.19
C LEU A 9 -4.70 -9.16 -33.12
N ARG A 10 -4.36 -8.60 -34.28
CA ARG A 10 -3.54 -7.38 -34.38
C ARG A 10 -4.43 -6.19 -33.98
N MET A 11 -4.28 -5.70 -32.75
CA MET A 11 -4.82 -4.39 -32.37
C MET A 11 -4.07 -3.28 -33.13
N ASN A 12 -4.81 -2.29 -33.65
CA ASN A 12 -4.24 -1.17 -34.38
C ASN A 12 -3.58 -0.18 -33.41
N THR A 13 -2.45 0.41 -33.81
CA THR A 13 -1.63 1.32 -33.00
C THR A 13 -2.36 2.60 -32.56
N ALA A 14 -3.36 3.06 -33.33
CA ALA A 14 -4.19 4.21 -32.96
C ALA A 14 -5.10 3.92 -31.76
N GLU A 15 -5.78 2.77 -31.75
CA GLU A 15 -6.67 2.36 -30.64
C GLU A 15 -5.87 2.04 -29.37
N ALA A 16 -4.67 1.46 -29.52
CA ALA A 16 -3.74 1.26 -28.41
C ALA A 16 -3.27 2.59 -27.81
N ASN A 17 -3.00 3.62 -28.65
CA ASN A 17 -2.63 4.95 -28.15
C ASN A 17 -3.78 5.66 -27.42
N THR A 18 -5.01 5.58 -27.93
CA THR A 18 -6.16 6.23 -27.28
C THR A 18 -6.47 5.60 -25.91
N LEU A 19 -6.28 4.29 -25.78
CA LEU A 19 -6.41 3.58 -24.50
C LEU A 19 -5.29 3.95 -23.51
N VAL A 20 -4.05 4.13 -23.98
CA VAL A 20 -2.91 4.54 -23.15
C VAL A 20 -3.05 6.00 -22.69
N GLU A 21 -3.54 6.89 -23.55
CA GLU A 21 -3.79 8.31 -23.22
C GLU A 21 -4.93 8.47 -22.20
N ALA A 22 -6.04 7.73 -22.36
CA ALA A 22 -7.14 7.72 -21.40
C ALA A 22 -6.73 7.13 -20.03
N GLN A 23 -5.89 6.09 -20.01
CA GLN A 23 -5.33 5.52 -18.78
C GLN A 23 -4.32 6.47 -18.10
N ALA A 24 -3.57 7.26 -18.86
CA ALA A 24 -2.68 8.29 -18.32
C ALA A 24 -3.47 9.47 -17.71
N GLU A 25 -4.63 9.83 -18.29
CA GLU A 25 -5.53 10.85 -17.74
C GLU A 25 -6.22 10.43 -16.43
N GLU A 26 -6.52 9.15 -16.24
CA GLU A 26 -7.02 8.61 -14.97
C GLU A 26 -5.94 8.51 -13.88
N ALA A 27 -4.66 8.44 -14.27
CA ALA A 27 -3.53 8.36 -13.36
C ALA A 27 -2.91 9.73 -13.00
N ALA A 28 -3.43 10.83 -13.57
CA ALA A 28 -2.93 12.18 -13.29
C ALA A 28 -3.22 12.60 -11.84
N PRO A 29 -2.22 13.04 -11.05
CA PRO A 29 -2.45 13.46 -9.68
C PRO A 29 -3.43 14.63 -9.61
N ARG A 30 -4.38 14.53 -8.69
CA ARG A 30 -5.47 15.50 -8.55
C ARG A 30 -5.09 16.57 -7.53
N VAL A 31 -5.17 17.83 -7.95
CA VAL A 31 -4.83 18.99 -7.12
C VAL A 31 -6.07 19.88 -6.99
N LEU A 32 -6.41 20.25 -5.77
CA LEU A 32 -7.46 21.22 -5.46
C LEU A 32 -6.83 22.55 -5.04
N ILE A 33 -7.34 23.64 -5.56
CA ILE A 33 -6.94 25.01 -5.24
C ILE A 33 -8.16 25.69 -4.62
N VAL A 34 -8.04 26.13 -3.38
CA VAL A 34 -9.11 26.78 -2.62
C VAL A 34 -8.62 28.16 -2.18
N ASP A 35 -9.07 29.20 -2.86
CA ASP A 35 -8.63 30.58 -2.67
C ASP A 35 -9.70 31.52 -3.23
N ASP A 36 -10.00 32.65 -2.62
CA ASP A 36 -10.99 33.62 -3.14
C ASP A 36 -10.37 34.69 -4.07
N GLU A 37 -9.03 34.77 -4.12
CA GLU A 37 -8.29 35.69 -4.98
C GLU A 37 -8.02 35.06 -6.36
N MET A 38 -8.80 35.47 -7.37
CA MET A 38 -8.63 35.04 -8.76
C MET A 38 -7.17 35.13 -9.29
N PRO A 39 -6.37 36.18 -8.99
CA PRO A 39 -4.98 36.24 -9.44
C PRO A 39 -4.12 35.10 -8.89
N LEU A 40 -4.34 34.68 -7.65
CA LEU A 40 -3.57 33.62 -7.01
C LEU A 40 -3.99 32.25 -7.53
N GLN A 41 -5.29 32.01 -7.71
CA GLN A 41 -5.79 30.83 -8.41
C GLN A 41 -5.16 30.68 -9.80
N GLN A 42 -5.08 31.78 -10.56
CA GLN A 42 -4.47 31.78 -11.89
C GLN A 42 -2.96 31.52 -11.84
N ALA A 43 -2.25 32.08 -10.87
CA ALA A 43 -0.82 31.84 -10.69
C ALA A 43 -0.55 30.35 -10.40
N ILE A 44 -1.28 29.74 -9.46
CA ILE A 44 -1.14 28.32 -9.12
C ILE A 44 -1.53 27.46 -10.33
N LYS A 45 -2.64 27.78 -11.01
CA LYS A 45 -3.07 27.07 -12.22
C LYS A 45 -2.01 27.12 -13.31
N LEU A 46 -1.40 28.27 -13.56
CA LEU A 46 -0.36 28.44 -14.57
C LEU A 46 0.91 27.68 -14.21
N ALA A 47 1.34 27.73 -12.93
CA ALA A 47 2.48 26.98 -12.44
C ALA A 47 2.32 25.48 -12.68
N LEU A 48 1.12 24.95 -12.41
CA LEU A 48 0.85 23.51 -12.42
C LEU A 48 0.36 22.97 -13.78
N LYS A 49 0.02 23.84 -14.73
CA LYS A 49 -0.60 23.45 -16.01
C LYS A 49 0.23 22.45 -16.82
N ASN A 50 1.56 22.60 -16.81
CA ASN A 50 2.47 21.78 -17.62
C ASN A 50 3.04 20.58 -16.87
N GLU A 51 2.60 20.35 -15.62
CA GLU A 51 3.14 19.29 -14.75
C GLU A 51 2.27 18.01 -14.79
N GLY A 52 1.25 17.97 -15.65
CA GLY A 52 0.39 16.79 -15.82
C GLY A 52 -0.59 16.55 -14.67
N TYR A 53 -0.94 17.61 -13.91
CA TYR A 53 -1.91 17.54 -12.82
C TYR A 53 -3.33 17.80 -13.30
N ARG A 54 -4.31 17.11 -12.69
CA ARG A 54 -5.73 17.44 -12.84
C ARG A 54 -6.13 18.46 -11.79
N LEU A 55 -6.43 19.68 -12.24
CA LEU A 55 -6.66 20.83 -11.37
C LEU A 55 -8.16 21.08 -11.13
N TYR A 56 -8.53 21.27 -9.87
CA TYR A 56 -9.85 21.70 -9.40
C TYR A 56 -9.71 23.02 -8.67
N ILE A 57 -10.69 23.93 -8.83
CA ILE A 57 -10.64 25.28 -8.28
C ILE A 57 -11.92 25.54 -7.51
N ALA A 58 -11.79 26.09 -6.32
CA ALA A 58 -12.87 26.57 -5.47
C ALA A 58 -12.58 27.99 -4.98
N ASP A 59 -13.64 28.81 -4.93
CA ASP A 59 -13.59 30.22 -4.55
C ASP A 59 -13.80 30.44 -3.04
N ASN A 60 -14.07 29.37 -2.28
CA ASN A 60 -14.23 29.40 -0.82
C ASN A 60 -14.15 27.98 -0.23
N GLY A 61 -14.05 27.88 1.10
CA GLY A 61 -13.95 26.59 1.80
C GLY A 61 -15.13 25.64 1.58
N GLN A 62 -16.36 26.14 1.41
CA GLN A 62 -17.55 25.30 1.26
C GLN A 62 -17.53 24.59 -0.11
N GLN A 63 -17.28 25.35 -1.18
CA GLN A 63 -17.09 24.77 -2.51
C GLN A 63 -15.85 23.86 -2.54
N GLY A 64 -14.78 24.24 -1.84
CA GLY A 64 -13.59 23.42 -1.69
C GLY A 64 -13.91 22.06 -1.07
N LEU A 65 -14.76 22.03 -0.04
CA LEU A 65 -15.15 20.81 0.67
C LEU A 65 -16.00 19.88 -0.21
N GLU A 66 -16.86 20.45 -1.04
CA GLU A 66 -17.65 19.71 -2.03
C GLU A 66 -16.74 19.04 -3.06
N LEU A 67 -15.83 19.81 -3.69
CA LEU A 67 -14.86 19.28 -4.66
C LEU A 67 -13.88 18.29 -4.03
N PHE A 68 -13.49 18.50 -2.77
CA PHE A 68 -12.66 17.57 -2.01
C PHE A 68 -13.33 16.20 -1.89
N ARG A 69 -14.62 16.17 -1.55
CA ARG A 69 -15.40 14.93 -1.40
C ARG A 69 -15.64 14.23 -2.73
N GLU A 70 -15.95 15.01 -3.78
CA GLU A 70 -16.26 14.49 -5.11
C GLU A 70 -15.02 13.92 -5.79
N HIS A 71 -13.92 14.68 -5.81
CA HIS A 71 -12.77 14.35 -6.63
C HIS A 71 -11.61 13.71 -5.86
N LYS A 72 -11.63 13.70 -4.52
CA LYS A 72 -10.59 13.10 -3.68
C LYS A 72 -9.17 13.53 -4.11
N PRO A 73 -8.86 14.83 -4.05
CA PRO A 73 -7.55 15.35 -4.45
C PRO A 73 -6.44 14.80 -3.56
N GLU A 74 -5.24 14.63 -4.12
CA GLU A 74 -4.03 14.20 -3.41
C GLU A 74 -3.25 15.39 -2.83
N LEU A 75 -3.46 16.58 -3.40
CA LEU A 75 -2.84 17.82 -2.95
C LEU A 75 -3.87 18.94 -2.90
N ILE A 76 -3.87 19.72 -1.83
CA ILE A 76 -4.75 20.87 -1.66
C ILE A 76 -3.90 22.10 -1.37
N PHE A 77 -4.04 23.14 -2.18
CA PHE A 77 -3.60 24.49 -1.85
C PHE A 77 -4.78 25.22 -1.21
N LEU A 78 -4.61 25.70 0.02
CA LEU A 78 -5.69 26.26 0.81
C LEU A 78 -5.30 27.62 1.36
N ASP A 79 -6.02 28.67 0.97
CA ASP A 79 -5.96 29.95 1.68
C ASP A 79 -6.68 29.85 3.03
N LEU A 80 -6.14 30.53 4.04
CA LEU A 80 -6.68 30.48 5.40
C LEU A 80 -7.82 31.49 5.63
N ARG A 81 -7.93 32.55 4.82
CA ARG A 81 -8.87 33.65 5.02
C ARG A 81 -9.72 33.90 3.78
N MET A 82 -10.85 33.22 3.73
CA MET A 82 -11.83 33.35 2.65
C MET A 82 -13.22 33.68 3.22
N PRO A 83 -14.12 34.28 2.41
CA PRO A 83 -15.53 34.43 2.76
C PRO A 83 -16.26 33.08 2.80
N VAL A 84 -17.47 33.09 3.37
CA VAL A 84 -18.40 31.93 3.47
C VAL A 84 -17.91 30.83 4.43
N MET A 85 -16.80 30.18 4.09
CA MET A 85 -16.12 29.20 4.93
C MET A 85 -14.62 29.44 4.81
N ASP A 86 -13.98 29.71 5.93
CA ASP A 86 -12.54 29.97 5.97
C ASP A 86 -11.72 28.66 5.89
N GLY A 87 -10.39 28.80 5.71
CA GLY A 87 -9.52 27.64 5.60
C GLY A 87 -9.42 26.81 6.88
N TYR A 88 -9.61 27.42 8.06
CA TYR A 88 -9.60 26.68 9.32
C TYR A 88 -10.83 25.78 9.45
N GLN A 89 -12.01 26.30 9.11
CA GLN A 89 -13.26 25.54 9.07
C GLN A 89 -13.18 24.41 8.04
N PHE A 90 -12.54 24.65 6.89
CA PHE A 90 -12.26 23.60 5.91
C PHE A 90 -11.36 22.50 6.51
N LEU A 91 -10.26 22.88 7.18
CA LEU A 91 -9.35 21.93 7.83
C LEU A 91 -10.03 21.11 8.93
N GLU A 92 -10.86 21.77 9.76
CA GLU A 92 -11.67 21.12 10.80
C GLU A 92 -12.66 20.11 10.19
N ALA A 93 -13.29 20.45 9.06
CA ALA A 93 -14.24 19.58 8.37
C ALA A 93 -13.57 18.40 7.63
N VAL A 94 -12.38 18.62 7.07
CA VAL A 94 -11.61 17.60 6.34
C VAL A 94 -10.90 16.63 7.30
N HIS A 95 -10.51 17.12 8.48
CA HIS A 95 -9.87 16.37 9.55
C HIS A 95 -8.65 15.55 9.10
N ILE A 96 -7.49 16.19 9.08
CA ILE A 96 -6.25 15.57 8.61
C ILE A 96 -5.76 14.52 9.60
N THR A 97 -5.71 13.27 9.16
CA THR A 97 -5.15 12.13 9.90
C THR A 97 -3.72 11.82 9.44
N PRO A 98 -2.87 11.16 10.27
CA PRO A 98 -1.53 10.73 9.85
C PRO A 98 -1.50 9.88 8.57
N ASP A 99 -2.54 9.06 8.37
CA ASP A 99 -2.70 8.18 7.20
C ASP A 99 -3.51 8.83 6.07
N ALA A 100 -3.70 10.15 6.11
CA ALA A 100 -4.45 10.87 5.07
C ALA A 100 -3.83 10.62 3.69
N LEU A 101 -4.67 10.27 2.71
CA LEU A 101 -4.23 10.06 1.32
C LEU A 101 -3.98 11.36 0.55
N TYR A 102 -4.15 12.49 1.22
CA TYR A 102 -3.99 13.82 0.67
C TYR A 102 -3.01 14.64 1.52
N THR A 103 -2.50 15.71 0.95
CA THR A 103 -1.62 16.68 1.63
C THR A 103 -2.24 18.07 1.48
N VAL A 104 -2.36 18.80 2.58
CA VAL A 104 -2.79 20.21 2.55
C VAL A 104 -1.56 21.11 2.68
N ILE A 105 -1.45 22.08 1.79
CA ILE A 105 -0.50 23.19 1.84
C ILE A 105 -1.30 24.44 2.18
N ALA A 106 -1.13 24.94 3.40
CA ALA A 106 -1.76 26.19 3.82
C ALA A 106 -1.00 27.39 3.23
N ILE A 107 -1.73 28.30 2.60
CA ILE A 107 -1.24 29.57 2.10
C ILE A 107 -1.62 30.65 3.10
N THR A 108 -0.64 31.38 3.63
CA THR A 108 -0.87 32.47 4.59
C THR A 108 -0.30 33.79 4.07
N GLY A 109 -1.07 34.87 4.22
CA GLY A 109 -0.62 36.24 3.97
C GLY A 109 0.12 36.87 5.15
N HIS A 110 -0.16 36.42 6.38
CA HIS A 110 0.39 36.99 7.61
C HIS A 110 0.90 35.85 8.49
N GLY A 111 2.16 35.46 8.33
CA GLY A 111 2.81 34.41 9.12
C GLY A 111 3.05 34.81 10.58
N VAL A 112 1.98 35.09 11.33
CA VAL A 112 2.00 35.27 12.78
C VAL A 112 2.05 33.87 13.40
N ASP A 113 2.92 33.67 14.39
CA ASP A 113 3.16 32.35 15.01
C ASP A 113 1.86 31.64 15.42
N ARG A 114 0.85 32.39 15.91
CA ARG A 114 -0.46 31.84 16.29
C ARG A 114 -1.27 31.23 15.14
N GLU A 115 -1.20 31.77 13.92
CA GLU A 115 -1.91 31.20 12.77
C GLU A 115 -1.30 29.86 12.38
N ILE A 116 0.03 29.78 12.45
CA ILE A 116 0.82 28.60 12.13
C ILE A 116 0.61 27.52 13.20
N GLU A 117 0.64 27.88 14.48
CA GLU A 117 0.34 26.97 15.60
C GLU A 117 -1.05 26.33 15.47
N ARG A 118 -2.07 27.12 15.11
CA ARG A 118 -3.42 26.61 14.87
C ARG A 118 -3.48 25.65 13.69
N CYS A 119 -2.71 25.89 12.63
CA CYS A 119 -2.68 24.96 11.50
C CYS A 119 -1.95 23.65 11.84
N TYR A 120 -0.88 23.71 12.63
CA TYR A 120 -0.18 22.52 13.10
C TYR A 120 -1.07 21.64 13.97
N SER A 121 -1.89 22.23 14.86
CA SER A 121 -2.83 21.45 15.67
C SER A 121 -3.95 20.79 14.85
N LEU A 122 -4.21 21.30 13.64
CA LEU A 122 -5.12 20.73 12.65
C LEU A 122 -4.45 19.74 11.68
N GLY A 123 -3.16 19.42 11.88
CA GLY A 123 -2.42 18.43 11.11
C GLY A 123 -1.79 18.94 9.81
N VAL A 124 -1.74 20.26 9.59
CA VAL A 124 -1.06 20.84 8.42
C VAL A 124 0.45 20.81 8.62
N GLU A 125 1.17 20.19 7.70
CA GLU A 125 2.64 20.11 7.72
C GLU A 125 3.32 21.16 6.84
N PHE A 126 2.65 21.63 5.79
CA PHE A 126 3.25 22.46 4.75
C PHE A 126 2.59 23.84 4.68
N PHE A 127 3.45 24.86 4.61
CA PHE A 127 3.04 26.26 4.57
C PHE A 127 3.74 26.99 3.44
N LEU A 128 2.99 27.87 2.79
CA LEU A 128 3.51 28.83 1.82
C LEU A 128 3.09 30.25 2.24
N LYS A 129 4.01 31.20 2.12
CA LYS A 129 3.78 32.59 2.54
C LYS A 129 3.59 33.49 1.32
N LYS A 130 2.50 34.26 1.25
CA LYS A 130 2.29 35.25 0.19
C LYS A 130 3.37 36.35 0.28
N PRO A 131 3.87 36.88 -0.86
CA PRO A 131 3.52 36.52 -2.23
C PRO A 131 4.21 35.22 -2.68
N LEU A 132 3.46 34.35 -3.37
CA LEU A 132 3.98 33.06 -3.87
C LEU A 132 4.72 33.23 -5.20
N SER A 133 5.88 32.59 -5.33
CA SER A 133 6.51 32.42 -6.64
C SER A 133 6.03 31.14 -7.34
N LEU A 134 5.99 31.15 -8.68
CA LEU A 134 5.63 29.96 -9.48
C LEU A 134 6.58 28.79 -9.20
N VAL A 135 7.87 29.08 -8.95
CA VAL A 135 8.89 28.08 -8.67
C VAL A 135 8.62 27.39 -7.33
N GLU A 136 8.26 28.13 -6.28
CA GLU A 136 7.92 27.56 -4.98
C GLU A 136 6.69 26.65 -5.07
N ILE A 137 5.64 27.08 -5.79
CA ILE A 137 4.43 26.29 -5.99
C ILE A 137 4.77 24.95 -6.66
N CYS A 138 5.52 24.97 -7.78
CA CYS A 138 5.90 23.75 -8.49
C CYS A 138 6.78 22.83 -7.64
N CYS A 139 7.79 23.38 -6.96
CA CYS A 139 8.72 22.60 -6.14
C CYS A 139 8.00 21.90 -5.00
N VAL A 140 7.12 22.61 -4.27
CA VAL A 140 6.38 22.01 -3.17
C VAL A 140 5.36 20.99 -3.67
N ALA A 141 4.62 21.30 -4.74
CA ALA A 141 3.66 20.36 -5.33
C ALA A 141 4.34 19.04 -5.73
N ARG A 142 5.42 19.13 -6.52
CA ARG A 142 6.17 17.96 -6.99
C ARG A 142 6.69 17.13 -5.82
N ARG A 143 7.30 17.78 -4.82
CA ARG A 143 7.82 17.11 -3.63
C ARG A 143 6.73 16.36 -2.86
N CYS A 144 5.56 16.98 -2.66
CA CYS A 144 4.46 16.37 -1.91
C CYS A 144 3.87 15.16 -2.65
N ILE A 145 3.62 15.29 -3.96
CA ILE A 145 3.09 14.19 -4.78
C ILE A 145 4.10 13.04 -4.88
N GLU A 146 5.38 13.34 -5.15
CA GLU A 146 6.42 12.32 -5.27
C GLU A 146 6.63 11.56 -3.95
N SER A 147 6.64 12.28 -2.82
CA SER A 147 6.76 11.64 -1.50
C SER A 147 5.58 10.70 -1.21
N LYS A 148 4.35 11.09 -1.55
CA LYS A 148 3.17 10.24 -1.40
C LYS A 148 3.26 9.01 -2.30
N ARG A 149 3.65 9.18 -3.57
CA ARG A 149 3.82 8.08 -4.52
C ARG A 149 4.86 7.08 -4.06
N LEU A 150 6.00 7.56 -3.54
CA LEU A 150 7.06 6.71 -2.99
C LEU A 150 6.60 5.93 -1.75
N LYS A 151 5.84 6.56 -0.85
CA LYS A 151 5.26 5.87 0.32
C LYS A 151 4.30 4.76 -0.09
N ALA A 152 3.35 5.07 -0.98
CA ALA A 152 2.38 4.11 -1.48
C ALA A 152 3.05 2.92 -2.21
N GLU A 153 4.05 3.20 -3.05
CA GLU A 153 4.79 2.13 -3.75
C GLU A 153 5.61 1.27 -2.78
N ARG A 154 6.25 1.89 -1.78
CA ARG A 154 6.97 1.16 -0.73
C ARG A 154 6.04 0.19 0.01
N GLU A 155 4.87 0.64 0.44
CA GLU A 155 3.89 -0.20 1.14
C GLU A 155 3.43 -1.36 0.26
N ARG A 156 3.12 -1.08 -1.01
CA ARG A 156 2.76 -2.12 -1.98
C ARG A 156 3.85 -3.17 -2.15
N LEU A 157 5.11 -2.74 -2.26
CA LEU A 157 6.25 -3.66 -2.39
C LEU A 157 6.45 -4.49 -1.12
N ILE A 158 6.25 -3.92 0.07
CA ILE A 158 6.33 -4.65 1.34
C ILE A 158 5.30 -5.79 1.38
N VAL A 159 4.04 -5.51 1.02
CA VAL A 159 2.98 -6.52 0.97
C VAL A 159 3.35 -7.63 -0.01
N ARG A 160 3.78 -7.26 -1.22
CA ARG A 160 4.16 -8.23 -2.25
C ARG A 160 5.35 -9.11 -1.85
N LEU A 161 6.34 -8.52 -1.17
CA LEU A 161 7.48 -9.27 -0.63
C LEU A 161 7.03 -10.27 0.45
N GLN A 162 6.11 -9.87 1.31
CA GLN A 162 5.58 -10.73 2.36
C GLN A 162 4.80 -11.92 1.76
N GLU A 163 3.94 -11.68 0.77
CA GLU A 163 3.22 -12.74 0.04
C GLU A 163 4.18 -13.73 -0.65
N ALA A 164 5.23 -13.23 -1.30
CA ALA A 164 6.23 -14.07 -1.93
C ALA A 164 6.97 -14.93 -0.90
N LYS A 165 7.32 -14.36 0.25
CA LYS A 165 7.96 -15.07 1.36
C LYS A 165 7.06 -16.17 1.92
N ASP A 166 5.78 -15.89 2.11
CA ASP A 166 4.82 -16.85 2.65
C ASP A 166 4.58 -18.01 1.67
N THR A 167 4.57 -17.72 0.37
CA THR A 167 4.53 -18.75 -0.68
C THR A 167 5.74 -19.68 -0.61
N ILE A 168 6.95 -19.12 -0.47
CA ILE A 168 8.18 -19.92 -0.34
C ILE A 168 8.11 -20.81 0.91
N ASN A 169 7.66 -20.27 2.04
CA ASN A 169 7.53 -21.02 3.28
C ASN A 169 6.50 -22.16 3.16
N TYR A 170 5.37 -21.91 2.50
CA TYR A 170 4.39 -22.95 2.20
C TYR A 170 4.98 -24.08 1.36
N LEU A 171 5.69 -23.77 0.27
CA LEU A 171 6.33 -24.79 -0.57
C LEU A 171 7.40 -25.59 0.18
N LYS A 172 8.17 -24.92 1.05
CA LYS A 172 9.16 -25.57 1.92
C LYS A 172 8.54 -26.47 2.99
N SER A 173 7.26 -26.29 3.31
CA SER A 173 6.57 -27.15 4.29
C SER A 173 6.28 -28.56 3.78
N PHE A 174 6.38 -28.79 2.47
CA PHE A 174 6.28 -30.12 1.89
C PHE A 174 7.62 -30.86 1.99
N LEU A 175 7.77 -31.63 3.05
CA LEU A 175 8.88 -32.57 3.18
C LEU A 175 8.67 -33.76 2.24
N VAL A 176 9.70 -34.06 1.45
CA VAL A 176 9.68 -35.26 0.60
C VAL A 176 10.02 -36.47 1.47
N ILE A 177 9.09 -37.41 1.58
CA ILE A 177 9.26 -38.67 2.31
C ILE A 177 9.28 -39.85 1.35
N CYS A 178 10.23 -40.78 1.51
CA CYS A 178 10.32 -41.98 0.70
C CYS A 178 9.11 -42.88 0.97
N SER A 179 8.37 -43.27 -0.07
CA SER A 179 7.18 -44.14 0.07
C SER A 179 7.53 -45.50 0.66
N SER A 180 8.71 -46.05 0.35
CA SER A 180 9.18 -47.37 0.77
C SER A 180 9.75 -47.39 2.19
N CYS A 181 10.76 -46.57 2.48
CA CYS A 181 11.51 -46.64 3.75
C CYS A 181 11.20 -45.50 4.73
N LYS A 182 10.33 -44.56 4.37
CA LYS A 182 9.88 -43.43 5.21
C LYS A 182 10.98 -42.46 5.66
N ARG A 183 12.18 -42.53 5.07
CA ARG A 183 13.21 -41.49 5.23
C ARG A 183 12.73 -40.17 4.65
N VAL A 184 13.17 -39.06 5.23
CA VAL A 184 12.86 -37.69 4.79
C VAL A 184 14.06 -37.14 4.03
N ARG A 185 13.80 -36.48 2.90
CA ARG A 185 14.81 -35.77 2.12
C ARG A 185 14.82 -34.29 2.51
N ASP A 186 15.99 -33.78 2.84
CA ASP A 186 16.19 -32.36 3.15
C ASP A 186 16.37 -31.50 1.87
N THR A 187 16.72 -30.23 2.06
CA THR A 187 16.96 -29.29 0.97
C THR A 187 18.29 -29.51 0.24
N ASP A 188 19.24 -30.23 0.84
CA ASP A 188 20.55 -30.59 0.26
C ASP A 188 20.51 -31.95 -0.47
N GLU A 189 19.30 -32.47 -0.73
CA GLU A 189 19.04 -33.78 -1.32
C GLU A 189 19.52 -34.98 -0.49
N LYS A 190 19.85 -34.78 0.78
CA LYS A 190 20.29 -35.83 1.70
C LYS A 190 19.09 -36.47 2.38
N TRP A 191 19.20 -37.78 2.63
CA TRP A 191 18.15 -38.58 3.26
C TRP A 191 18.46 -38.86 4.72
N TYR A 192 17.47 -38.62 5.58
CA TYR A 192 17.55 -38.81 7.03
C TYR A 192 16.43 -39.71 7.52
N GLU A 193 16.65 -40.35 8.66
CA GLU A 193 15.54 -40.94 9.41
C GLU A 193 14.63 -39.81 9.94
N LEU A 194 13.33 -40.08 10.00
CA LEU A 194 12.32 -39.07 10.31
C LEU A 194 12.55 -38.41 11.67
N ASP A 195 12.88 -39.20 12.68
CA ASP A 195 13.16 -38.75 14.04
C ASP A 195 14.45 -37.91 14.11
N ALA A 196 15.51 -38.34 13.41
CA ALA A 196 16.77 -37.59 13.30
C ALA A 196 16.57 -36.25 12.57
N TYR A 197 15.73 -36.24 11.53
CA TYR A 197 15.37 -35.02 10.81
C TYR A 197 14.60 -34.05 11.73
N ILE A 198 13.54 -34.51 12.40
CA ILE A 198 12.73 -33.67 13.29
C ILE A 198 13.57 -33.15 14.47
N ARG A 199 14.41 -33.99 15.08
CA ARG A 199 15.33 -33.59 16.16
C ARG A 199 16.25 -32.44 15.73
N SER A 200 16.91 -32.58 14.59
CA SER A 200 17.89 -31.60 14.11
C SER A 200 17.26 -30.27 13.66
N HIS A 201 16.00 -30.27 13.20
CA HIS A 201 15.34 -29.07 12.67
C HIS A 201 14.39 -28.39 13.66
N THR A 202 13.91 -29.07 14.69
CA THR A 202 12.94 -28.51 15.67
C THR A 202 13.44 -28.54 17.11
N GLY A 203 14.50 -29.30 17.42
CA GLY A 203 14.98 -29.51 18.79
C GLY A 203 14.12 -30.48 19.62
N THR A 204 13.07 -31.08 19.03
CA THR A 204 12.18 -32.03 19.71
C THR A 204 12.93 -33.29 20.15
N GLN A 205 12.69 -33.79 21.36
CA GLN A 205 13.20 -35.09 21.84
C GLN A 205 12.09 -36.15 21.80
N PHE A 206 12.45 -37.39 21.46
CA PHE A 206 11.50 -38.52 21.38
C PHE A 206 11.86 -39.59 22.42
N SER A 207 10.90 -39.97 23.27
CA SER A 207 10.93 -41.23 24.02
C SER A 207 10.29 -42.31 23.15
N HIS A 208 11.06 -43.33 22.78
CA HIS A 208 10.54 -44.43 21.96
C HIS A 208 9.60 -45.31 22.79
N SER A 209 8.44 -45.64 22.24
CA SER A 209 7.46 -46.55 22.83
C SER A 209 6.75 -47.33 21.72
N VAL A 210 6.08 -48.43 22.08
CA VAL A 210 5.31 -49.25 21.14
C VAL A 210 3.83 -48.90 21.31
N CYS A 211 3.16 -48.48 20.23
CA CYS A 211 1.72 -48.19 20.28
C CYS A 211 0.88 -49.47 20.46
N PRO A 212 -0.37 -49.37 20.94
CA PRO A 212 -1.21 -50.55 21.19
C PRO A 212 -1.35 -51.50 19.99
N ASP A 213 -1.60 -50.95 18.80
CA ASP A 213 -1.73 -51.74 17.57
C ASP A 213 -0.47 -52.55 17.25
N CYS A 214 0.71 -51.97 17.51
CA CYS A 214 1.99 -52.64 17.30
C CYS A 214 2.25 -53.69 18.38
N VAL A 215 1.83 -53.45 19.62
CA VAL A 215 1.92 -54.45 20.70
C VAL A 215 1.10 -55.69 20.36
N GLU A 216 -0.13 -55.53 19.85
CA GLU A 216 -0.97 -56.65 19.43
C GLU A 216 -0.36 -57.44 18.27
N LYS A 217 0.25 -56.76 17.30
CA LYS A 217 0.90 -57.42 16.15
C LYS A 217 2.19 -58.13 16.51
N LEU A 218 3.05 -57.50 17.32
CA LEU A 218 4.39 -58.02 17.66
C LEU A 218 4.36 -59.02 18.81
N TYR A 219 3.42 -58.86 19.74
CA TYR A 219 3.31 -59.66 20.96
C TYR A 219 1.88 -60.15 21.20
N PRO A 220 1.26 -60.88 20.26
CA PRO A 220 -0.15 -61.25 20.32
C PRO A 220 -0.55 -62.06 21.58
N ASN A 221 0.38 -62.82 22.17
CA ASN A 221 0.14 -63.62 23.37
C ASN A 221 0.43 -62.89 24.69
N LEU A 222 1.02 -61.69 24.62
CA LEU A 222 1.41 -60.88 25.79
C LEU A 222 0.78 -59.49 25.76
N SER A 223 -0.01 -59.18 24.72
CA SER A 223 -0.60 -57.87 24.46
C SER A 223 -1.42 -57.37 25.64
N ASP A 224 -2.34 -58.19 26.17
CA ASP A 224 -3.16 -57.85 27.34
C ASP A 224 -2.33 -57.49 28.58
N LYS A 225 -1.19 -58.15 28.79
CA LYS A 225 -0.32 -57.91 29.93
C LYS A 225 0.51 -56.64 29.74
N ILE A 226 1.06 -56.44 28.54
CA ILE A 226 1.88 -55.27 28.19
C ILE A 226 1.03 -53.99 28.19
N LEU A 227 -0.18 -54.03 27.61
CA LEU A 227 -1.11 -52.89 27.57
C LEU A 227 -1.58 -52.45 28.96
N ARG A 228 -1.69 -53.38 29.92
CA ARG A 228 -2.01 -53.06 31.33
C ARG A 228 -0.86 -52.37 32.06
N MET A 229 0.38 -52.57 31.64
CA MET A 229 1.57 -51.94 32.25
C MET A 229 1.90 -50.56 31.66
N LEU A 230 1.29 -50.19 30.52
CA LEU A 230 1.49 -48.91 29.81
C LEU A 230 0.44 -47.83 30.18
N LYS A 231 -0.51 -48.14 31.07
CA LYS A 231 -1.47 -47.19 31.66
C LYS A 231 -0.95 -46.67 32.99
#